data_AF-X5V952-F1
#
_entry.id   AF-X5V952-F1
#
_cell.length_a   1.000
_cell.length_b   1.000
_cell.length_c   1.000
_cell.angle_alpha   90.00
_cell.angle_beta   90.00
_cell.angle_gamma   90.00
#
_symmetry.space_group_name_H-M   'P 1'
#
loop_
_entity.id
_entity.type
_entity.pdbx_description
1 polymer ?
#
loop_
_entity_poly.entity_id
_entity_poly.type
_entity_poly.pdbx_seq_one_letter_code
_entity_poly.pdbx_strand_id
1 'polypeptide(L)'
;MAMTADLLPDDPDALKAMVLARDVENARLIQIIKELQSHRFGRRAETLPEDQLLLGLEEAEQIEAAGGEENEQAAPAEHQARVAKRRANRGALPPHLQRVEMVVDIEDQACPCCRNDLHRIGEDVSERLDIVRRSCV
;
A
#
# COMPACT_ATOMS: atom_id res chain seq x y z
N MET A 1 -6.81 -32.71 38.63
CA MET A 1 -7.00 -33.94 39.42
C MET A 1 -6.80 -35.11 38.47
N ALA A 2 -5.75 -35.90 38.65
CA ALA A 2 -5.51 -37.07 37.82
C ALA A 2 -6.39 -38.22 38.34
N MET A 3 -7.23 -38.80 37.48
CA MET A 3 -7.89 -40.06 37.79
C MET A 3 -6.81 -41.15 37.79
N THR A 4 -6.64 -41.85 38.92
CA THR A 4 -5.70 -42.97 39.03
C THR A 4 -6.33 -44.22 38.43
N ALA A 5 -5.50 -45.14 37.93
CA ALA A 5 -5.97 -46.35 37.23
C ALA A 5 -6.92 -47.20 38.08
N ASP A 6 -6.74 -47.18 39.41
CA ASP A 6 -7.52 -47.94 40.39
C ASP A 6 -8.98 -47.46 40.55
N LEU A 7 -9.33 -46.31 39.95
CA LEU A 7 -10.68 -45.72 40.01
C LEU A 7 -11.46 -45.89 38.70
N LEU A 8 -10.89 -46.58 37.72
CA LEU A 8 -11.52 -46.83 36.43
C LEU A 8 -12.45 -48.05 36.52
N PRO A 9 -13.62 -48.02 35.89
CA PRO A 9 -14.45 -49.22 35.74
C PRO A 9 -13.72 -50.30 34.95
N ASP A 10 -13.81 -51.56 35.38
CA ASP A 10 -13.23 -52.71 34.65
C ASP A 10 -14.06 -53.13 33.42
N ASP A 11 -15.27 -52.58 33.26
CA ASP A 11 -16.15 -52.85 32.13
C ASP A 11 -15.66 -52.13 30.85
N PRO A 12 -15.35 -52.88 29.76
CA PRO A 12 -14.80 -52.28 28.55
C PRO A 12 -15.76 -51.31 27.85
N ASP A 13 -17.07 -51.49 28.00
CA ASP A 13 -18.05 -50.60 27.37
C ASP A 13 -18.21 -49.28 28.15
N ALA A 14 -18.17 -49.33 29.49
CA ALA A 14 -18.05 -48.14 30.33
C ALA A 14 -16.76 -47.33 30.02
N LEU A 15 -15.62 -48.01 29.82
CA LEU A 15 -14.36 -47.34 29.46
C LEU A 15 -14.44 -46.66 28.09
N LYS A 16 -15.00 -47.32 27.07
CA LYS A 16 -15.20 -46.70 25.74
C LYS A 16 -16.07 -45.46 25.82
N ALA A 17 -17.17 -45.49 26.60
CA ALA A 17 -18.04 -44.34 26.78
C ALA A 17 -17.31 -43.16 27.46
N MET A 18 -16.46 -43.43 28.45
CA MET A 18 -15.63 -42.40 29.08
C MET A 18 -14.60 -41.79 28.13
N VAL A 19 -13.94 -42.61 27.31
CA VAL A 19 -12.97 -42.12 26.29
C VAL A 19 -13.67 -41.21 25.29
N LEU A 20 -14.80 -41.64 24.73
CA LEU A 20 -15.58 -40.80 23.80
C LEU A 20 -16.01 -39.48 24.44
N ALA A 21 -16.46 -39.50 25.70
CA ALA A 21 -16.81 -38.28 26.43
C ALA A 21 -15.61 -37.36 26.67
N ARG A 22 -14.41 -37.93 26.90
CA ARG A 22 -13.16 -37.17 27.02
C ARG A 22 -12.71 -36.59 25.68
N ASP A 23 -12.86 -37.32 24.58
CA ASP A 23 -12.49 -36.84 23.24
C ASP A 23 -13.37 -35.66 22.81
N VAL A 24 -14.67 -35.72 23.10
CA VAL A 24 -15.60 -34.60 22.86
C VAL A 24 -15.20 -33.36 23.67
N GLU A 25 -14.90 -33.54 24.96
CA GLU A 25 -14.48 -32.42 25.81
C GLU A 25 -13.12 -31.85 25.38
N ASN A 26 -12.17 -32.71 25.03
CA ASN A 26 -10.87 -32.30 24.51
C ASN A 26 -11.01 -31.52 23.20
N ALA A 27 -11.84 -31.98 22.27
CA ALA A 27 -12.11 -31.26 21.02
C ALA A 27 -12.70 -29.87 21.28
N ARG A 28 -13.65 -29.76 22.22
CA ARG A 28 -14.22 -28.48 22.65
C ARG A 28 -13.16 -27.56 23.25
N LEU A 29 -12.34 -28.06 24.16
CA LEU A 29 -11.27 -27.27 24.80
C LEU A 29 -10.24 -26.80 23.78
N ILE A 30 -9.88 -27.63 22.80
CA ILE A 30 -8.98 -27.26 21.70
C ILE A 30 -9.58 -26.13 20.86
N GLN A 31 -10.88 -26.20 20.54
CA GLN A 31 -11.57 -25.12 19.81
C GLN A 31 -11.53 -23.80 20.59
N ILE A 32 -11.84 -23.82 21.89
CA ILE A 32 -11.79 -22.64 22.76
C ILE A 32 -10.37 -22.06 22.83
N ILE A 33 -9.35 -22.90 22.99
CA ILE A 33 -7.95 -22.45 23.01
C ILE A 33 -7.58 -21.79 21.68
N LYS A 34 -8.00 -22.38 20.55
CA LYS A 34 -7.74 -21.83 19.22
C LYS A 34 -8.40 -20.45 19.06
N GLU A 35 -9.65 -20.30 19.47
CA GLU A 35 -10.35 -19.01 19.44
C GLU A 35 -9.66 -17.96 20.32
N LEU A 36 -9.24 -18.32 21.53
CA LEU A 36 -8.51 -17.42 22.43
C LEU A 36 -7.14 -17.04 21.88
N GLN A 37 -6.43 -17.97 21.25
CA GLN A 37 -5.16 -17.71 20.57
C GLN A 37 -5.36 -16.78 19.38
N SER A 38 -6.37 -17.02 18.54
CA SER A 38 -6.73 -16.12 17.44
C SER A 38 -7.16 -14.73 17.94
N HIS A 39 -7.90 -14.63 19.05
CA HIS A 39 -8.26 -13.33 19.61
C HIS A 39 -7.04 -12.56 20.15
N ARG A 40 -6.11 -13.25 20.82
CA ARG A 40 -4.93 -12.62 21.43
C ARG A 40 -3.80 -12.33 20.43
N PHE A 41 -3.60 -13.23 19.48
CA PHE A 41 -2.47 -13.20 18.55
C PHE A 41 -2.89 -12.95 17.10
N GLY A 42 -4.17 -13.05 16.73
CA GLY A 42 -4.63 -12.88 15.34
C GLY A 42 -4.29 -11.51 14.76
N ARG A 43 -4.52 -10.42 15.51
CA ARG A 43 -4.09 -9.08 15.10
C ARG A 43 -2.57 -8.97 14.90
N ARG A 44 -1.77 -9.70 15.70
CA ARG A 44 -0.30 -9.75 15.55
C ARG A 44 0.14 -10.63 14.38
N ALA A 45 -0.64 -11.65 14.02
CA ALA A 45 -0.39 -12.51 12.87
C ALA A 45 -0.76 -11.84 11.54
N GLU A 46 -1.67 -10.85 11.56
CA GLU A 46 -2.00 -10.00 10.41
C GLU A 46 -1.07 -8.79 10.26
N THR A 47 -0.27 -8.46 11.27
CA THR A 47 0.68 -7.34 11.19
C THR A 47 2.01 -7.86 10.65
N LEU A 48 2.29 -7.57 9.38
CA LEU A 48 3.64 -7.74 8.83
C LEU A 48 4.57 -6.64 9.36
N PRO A 49 5.87 -6.93 9.53
CA PRO A 49 6.85 -5.88 9.79
C PRO A 49 6.86 -4.87 8.63
N GLU A 50 7.12 -3.59 8.96
CA GLU A 50 7.02 -2.48 8.02
C GLU A 50 7.87 -2.69 6.76
N ASP A 51 9.09 -3.20 6.91
CA ASP A 51 9.98 -3.52 5.79
C ASP A 51 9.36 -4.53 4.82
N GLN A 52 8.59 -5.51 5.33
CA GLN A 52 7.95 -6.52 4.50
C GLN A 52 6.66 -6.01 3.85
N LEU A 53 5.97 -5.04 4.48
CA LEU A 53 4.87 -4.32 3.85
C LEU A 53 5.36 -3.44 2.69
N LEU A 54 6.46 -2.71 2.91
CA LEU A 54 7.08 -1.88 1.87
C LEU A 54 7.48 -2.71 0.65
N LEU A 55 8.10 -3.88 0.87
CA LEU A 55 8.44 -4.79 -0.22
C LEU A 55 7.21 -5.26 -1.03
N GLY A 56 6.10 -5.57 -0.36
CA GLY A 56 4.86 -5.97 -1.03
C GLY A 56 4.19 -4.82 -1.80
N LEU A 57 4.33 -3.58 -1.31
CA LEU A 57 3.86 -2.39 -2.03
C LEU A 57 4.71 -2.12 -3.27
N GLU A 58 6.04 -2.22 -3.16
CA GLU A 58 6.94 -2.10 -4.32
C GLU A 58 6.62 -3.13 -5.41
N GLU A 59 6.35 -4.38 -5.03
CA GLU A 59 5.95 -5.43 -5.98
C GLU A 59 4.61 -5.11 -6.67
N ALA A 60 3.63 -4.63 -5.91
CA ALA A 60 2.34 -4.22 -6.47
C ALA A 60 2.48 -3.04 -7.44
N GLU A 61 3.27 -2.02 -7.09
CA GLU A 61 3.56 -0.87 -7.95
C GLU A 61 4.24 -1.30 -9.26
N GLN A 62 5.19 -2.23 -9.20
CA GLN A 62 5.85 -2.78 -10.39
C GLN A 62 4.89 -3.53 -11.30
N ILE A 63 3.97 -4.33 -10.74
CA ILE A 63 2.95 -5.05 -11.51
C ILE A 63 1.99 -4.07 -12.20
N GLU A 64 1.53 -3.05 -11.47
CA GLU A 64 0.67 -2.01 -12.05
C GLU A 64 1.37 -1.23 -13.17
N ALA A 65 2.65 -0.88 -12.97
CA ALA A 65 3.45 -0.21 -13.99
C ALA A 65 3.61 -1.08 -15.25
N ALA A 66 3.97 -2.35 -15.10
CA ALA A 66 4.12 -3.28 -16.21
C ALA A 66 2.80 -3.48 -17.00
N GLY A 67 1.67 -3.63 -16.30
CA GLY A 67 0.35 -3.72 -16.93
C GLY A 67 -0.10 -2.40 -17.58
N GLY A 68 0.36 -1.27 -17.06
CA GLY A 68 0.19 0.05 -17.67
C GLY A 68 0.95 0.17 -19.00
N GLU A 69 2.22 -0.23 -19.02
CA GLU A 69 3.07 -0.22 -20.21
C GLU A 69 2.52 -1.13 -21.31
N GLU A 70 2.07 -2.34 -20.96
CA GLU A 70 1.49 -3.28 -21.93
C GLU A 70 0.19 -2.73 -22.56
N ASN A 71 -0.66 -2.10 -21.76
CA ASN A 71 -1.87 -1.41 -22.26
C ASN A 71 -1.53 -0.19 -23.12
N GLU A 72 -0.47 0.56 -22.79
CA GLU A 72 -0.03 1.70 -23.58
C GLU A 72 0.52 1.30 -24.95
N GLN A 73 1.18 0.14 -25.03
CA GLN A 73 1.65 -0.44 -26.28
C GLN A 73 0.50 -1.03 -27.12
N ALA A 74 -0.49 -1.64 -26.49
CA ALA A 74 -1.63 -2.25 -27.17
C ALA A 74 -2.61 -1.22 -27.77
N ALA A 75 -2.75 -0.04 -27.15
CA ALA A 75 -3.71 0.99 -27.55
C ALA A 75 -3.09 2.40 -27.62
N PRO A 76 -2.22 2.68 -28.61
CA PRO A 76 -1.51 3.96 -28.72
C PRO A 76 -2.44 5.16 -28.92
N ALA A 77 -3.60 4.96 -29.55
CA ALA A 77 -4.62 6.01 -29.71
C ALA A 77 -5.29 6.39 -28.38
N GLU A 78 -5.56 5.40 -27.51
CA GLU A 78 -6.11 5.65 -26.17
C GLU A 78 -5.09 6.30 -25.25
N HIS A 79 -3.81 5.90 -25.36
CA HIS A 79 -2.71 6.57 -24.69
C HIS A 79 -2.62 8.05 -25.12
N GLN A 80 -2.63 8.33 -26.43
CA GLN A 80 -2.64 9.71 -26.94
C GLN A 80 -3.85 10.51 -26.45
N ALA A 81 -5.03 9.89 -26.40
CA ALA A 81 -6.24 10.53 -25.86
C ALA A 81 -6.14 10.82 -24.35
N ARG A 82 -5.57 9.90 -23.54
CA ARG A 82 -5.28 10.15 -22.11
C ARG A 82 -4.26 11.26 -21.92
N VAL A 83 -3.17 11.24 -22.68
CA VAL A 83 -2.13 12.26 -22.63
C VAL A 83 -2.71 13.61 -23.03
N ALA A 84 -3.51 13.66 -24.11
CA ALA A 84 -4.23 14.85 -24.53
C ALA A 84 -5.21 15.34 -23.46
N LYS A 85 -5.90 14.44 -22.75
CA LYS A 85 -6.80 14.78 -21.63
C LYS A 85 -6.06 15.26 -20.37
N ARG A 86 -4.88 14.72 -20.07
CA ARG A 86 -4.02 15.16 -18.95
C ARG A 86 -3.39 16.53 -19.25
N ARG A 87 -3.01 16.73 -20.52
CA ARG A 87 -2.50 18.00 -21.06
C ARG A 87 -3.60 18.99 -21.43
N ALA A 88 -4.86 18.55 -21.48
CA ALA A 88 -6.01 19.44 -21.59
C ALA A 88 -6.05 20.22 -20.28
N ASN A 89 -5.34 21.34 -20.30
CA ASN A 89 -5.24 22.31 -19.24
C ASN A 89 -6.62 22.57 -18.64
N ARG A 90 -6.64 22.89 -17.34
CA ARG A 90 -7.80 23.48 -16.66
C ARG A 90 -8.12 24.90 -17.19
N GLY A 91 -7.91 25.16 -18.48
CA GLY A 91 -7.81 26.48 -19.08
C GLY A 91 -6.50 27.18 -18.71
N ALA A 92 -6.13 28.20 -19.49
CA ALA A 92 -5.16 29.21 -19.04
C ALA A 92 -5.77 29.97 -17.86
N LEU A 93 -4.96 30.39 -16.88
CA LEU A 93 -5.48 31.22 -15.80
C LEU A 93 -5.96 32.57 -16.39
N PRO A 94 -7.11 33.10 -15.92
CA PRO A 94 -7.61 34.37 -16.42
C PRO A 94 -6.57 35.51 -16.35
N PRO A 95 -6.54 36.42 -17.34
CA PRO A 95 -5.49 37.44 -17.46
C PRO A 95 -5.56 38.53 -16.38
N HIS A 96 -6.70 38.66 -15.70
CA HIS A 96 -6.90 39.65 -14.63
C HIS A 96 -6.35 39.20 -13.28
N LEU A 97 -5.94 37.93 -13.14
CA LEU A 97 -5.27 37.47 -11.94
C LEU A 97 -3.85 38.05 -11.90
N GLN A 98 -3.40 38.44 -10.70
CA GLN A 98 -2.03 38.88 -10.50
C GLN A 98 -1.09 37.73 -10.85
N ARG A 99 -0.13 38.01 -11.76
CA ARG A 99 0.88 37.06 -12.19
C ARG A 99 2.17 37.34 -11.42
N VAL A 100 2.66 36.32 -10.70
CA VAL A 100 3.97 36.34 -10.06
C VAL A 100 4.85 35.34 -10.79
N GLU A 101 5.89 35.82 -11.47
CA GLU A 101 6.84 34.99 -12.20
C GLU A 101 7.89 34.44 -11.22
N MET A 102 8.06 33.11 -11.22
CA MET A 102 9.16 32.44 -10.51
C MET A 102 9.98 31.66 -11.52
N VAL A 103 11.21 32.12 -11.75
CA VAL A 103 12.17 31.42 -12.61
C VAL A 103 12.96 30.45 -11.75
N VAL A 104 12.85 29.16 -12.08
CA VAL A 104 13.68 28.09 -11.49
C VAL A 104 14.77 27.78 -12.50
N ASP A 105 15.99 28.22 -12.21
CA ASP A 105 17.18 27.98 -13.04
C ASP A 105 18.33 27.45 -12.18
N ILE A 106 19.38 26.98 -12.84
CA ILE A 106 20.62 26.53 -12.19
C ILE A 106 21.45 27.72 -11.69
N GLU A 107 22.11 27.56 -10.53
CA GLU A 107 22.93 28.61 -9.93
C GLU A 107 24.21 28.90 -10.73
N ASP A 108 24.84 27.86 -11.29
CA ASP A 108 26.06 27.97 -12.09
C ASP A 108 25.74 27.75 -13.57
N GLN A 109 25.88 28.81 -14.37
CA GLN A 109 25.63 28.79 -15.80
C GLN A 109 26.87 28.44 -16.63
N ALA A 110 27.99 28.03 -16.00
CA ALA A 110 29.19 27.57 -16.70
C ALA A 110 29.22 26.04 -16.87
N CYS A 111 29.63 25.55 -18.05
CA CYS A 111 29.85 24.11 -18.23
C CYS A 111 30.94 23.64 -17.27
N PRO A 112 30.71 22.59 -16.46
CA PRO A 112 31.75 21.99 -15.61
C PRO A 112 32.92 21.43 -16.44
N CYS A 113 32.72 21.20 -17.74
CA CYS A 113 33.68 20.66 -18.68
C CYS A 113 34.64 21.68 -19.28
N CYS A 114 34.11 22.82 -19.74
CA CYS A 114 34.85 23.79 -20.58
C CYS A 114 34.73 25.23 -20.11
N ARG A 115 34.01 25.49 -19.01
CA ARG A 115 33.76 26.83 -18.43
C ARG A 115 33.03 27.83 -19.34
N ASN A 116 32.53 27.41 -20.50
CA ASN A 116 31.69 28.27 -21.34
C ASN A 116 30.26 28.35 -20.82
N ASP A 117 29.56 29.42 -21.21
CA ASP A 117 28.16 29.63 -20.89
C ASP A 117 27.28 28.50 -21.44
N LEU A 118 26.37 28.00 -20.60
CA LEU A 118 25.35 27.03 -20.97
C LEU A 118 24.28 27.69 -21.85
N HIS A 119 23.88 26.99 -22.90
CA HIS A 119 22.81 27.45 -23.80
C HIS A 119 21.47 26.80 -23.39
N ARG A 120 20.38 27.56 -23.45
CA ARG A 120 19.04 27.05 -23.14
C ARG A 120 18.57 26.10 -24.25
N ILE A 121 18.28 24.84 -23.91
CA ILE A 121 17.82 23.79 -24.86
C ILE A 121 16.28 23.60 -24.80
N GLY A 122 15.60 24.23 -23.86
CA GLY A 122 14.15 24.20 -23.73
C GLY A 122 13.67 25.09 -22.59
N GLU A 123 12.39 25.45 -22.63
CA GLU A 123 11.70 26.19 -21.58
C GLU A 123 10.36 25.50 -21.33
N ASP A 124 10.07 25.20 -20.07
CA ASP A 124 8.76 24.74 -19.64
C ASP A 124 8.13 25.80 -18.74
N VAL A 125 6.94 26.25 -19.11
CA VAL A 125 6.21 27.32 -18.42
C VAL A 125 4.91 26.75 -17.90
N SER A 126 4.70 26.83 -16.58
CA SER A 126 3.46 26.39 -15.94
C SER A 126 2.85 27.50 -15.08
N GLU A 127 1.53 27.62 -15.09
CA GLU A 127 0.77 28.57 -14.26
C GLU A 127 0.07 27.81 -13.12
N ARG A 128 0.20 28.29 -11.87
CA ARG A 128 -0.54 27.75 -10.71
C ARG A 128 -1.23 28.85 -9.92
N LEU A 129 -2.43 28.57 -9.41
CA LEU A 129 -3.09 29.42 -8.42
C LEU A 129 -2.39 29.24 -7.05
N ASP A 130 -2.09 30.34 -6.38
CA ASP A 130 -1.64 30.30 -4.99
C ASP A 130 -2.86 30.22 -4.05
N ILE A 131 -3.07 29.06 -3.44
CA ILE A 131 -4.23 28.80 -2.57
C ILE A 131 -3.81 29.08 -1.13
N VAL A 132 -4.06 30.30 -0.67
CA VAL A 132 -3.87 30.65 0.75
C VAL A 132 -5.06 30.10 1.53
N ARG A 133 -4.80 29.24 2.53
CA ARG A 133 -5.86 28.77 3.43
C ARG A 133 -6.41 29.98 4.20
N ARG A 134 -7.74 30.09 4.26
CA ARG A 134 -8.40 31.14 5.04
C ARG A 134 -7.91 31.04 6.48
N SER A 135 -7.18 32.05 6.96
CA SER A 135 -6.85 32.14 8.37
C SER A 135 -8.15 32.34 9.15
N CYS A 136 -8.39 31.51 10.14
CA CYS A 136 -9.49 31.72 11.08
C CYS A 136 -9.16 32.98 11.90
N VAL A 137 -9.90 34.06 11.67
CA VAL A 137 -9.98 35.22 12.57
C VAL A 137 -11.28 35.10 13.33
#